data_AF-A0A0F9EEY5-F1
#
_entry.id   AF-A0A0F9EEY5-F1
#
_cell.length_a   1.000
_cell.length_b   1.000
_cell.length_c   1.000
_cell.angle_alpha   90.00
_cell.angle_beta   90.00
_cell.angle_gamma   90.00
#
_symmetry.space_group_name_H-M   'P 1'
#
loop_
_entity.id
_entity.type
_entity.pdbx_description
1 polymer ?
#
loop_
_entity_poly.entity_id
_entity_poly.type
_entity_poly.pdbx_seq_one_letter_code
_entity_poly.pdbx_strand_id
1 'polypeptide(L)'
;MYMDQDNVPFYIGKGRGKRYLPGEHKKGRSHTSCKVRKLGVDNVKVHFLHKDISEEEAIHWEKYWIQYLGRKDNGTGQLTNHTDGGEGVSGSHPIFSNEHKRNISKAMKGRKFSAEHRKNLSESHKGKKRKPFSDETKQRMRGPRPSLLGNQNARKYKR
;
A
#
# COMPACT_ATOMS: atom_id res chain seq x y z
N MET A 1 -4.25 -14.60 -11.45
CA MET A 1 -5.09 -14.34 -12.63
C MET A 1 -6.47 -14.92 -12.41
N TYR A 2 -7.52 -14.17 -12.75
CA TYR A 2 -8.89 -14.68 -12.79
C TYR A 2 -9.34 -14.91 -14.21
N MET A 3 -9.97 -16.06 -14.42
CA MET A 3 -10.61 -16.46 -15.65
C MET A 3 -12.08 -16.76 -15.39
N ASP A 4 -12.92 -16.55 -16.39
CA ASP A 4 -14.31 -17.00 -16.36
C ASP A 4 -14.43 -18.51 -16.67
N GLN A 5 -15.67 -18.99 -16.75
CA GLN A 5 -15.99 -20.39 -17.03
C GLN A 5 -15.38 -20.89 -18.35
N ASP A 6 -15.25 -19.99 -19.34
CA ASP A 6 -14.71 -20.24 -20.67
C ASP A 6 -13.17 -20.10 -20.73
N ASN A 7 -12.52 -19.98 -19.58
CA ASN A 7 -11.07 -19.78 -19.43
C ASN A 7 -10.55 -18.46 -20.01
N VAL A 8 -11.42 -17.45 -20.14
CA VAL A 8 -11.01 -16.14 -20.66
C VAL A 8 -10.49 -15.28 -19.49
N PRO A 9 -9.21 -14.84 -19.51
CA PRO A 9 -8.66 -14.04 -18.41
C PRO A 9 -9.30 -12.65 -18.38
N PHE A 10 -9.72 -12.20 -17.20
CA PHE A 10 -10.37 -10.89 -17.07
C PHE A 10 -9.82 -10.04 -15.93
N TYR A 11 -8.93 -10.57 -15.09
CA TYR A 11 -8.29 -9.79 -14.05
C TYR A 11 -6.91 -10.37 -13.71
N ILE A 12 -5.93 -9.48 -13.60
CA ILE A 12 -4.59 -9.79 -13.10
C ILE A 12 -4.39 -9.02 -11.80
N GLY A 13 -3.81 -9.67 -10.79
CA GLY A 13 -3.50 -9.01 -9.55
C GLY A 13 -2.47 -9.80 -8.77
N LYS A 14 -1.73 -9.11 -7.91
CA LYS A 14 -0.84 -9.70 -6.90
C LYS A 14 -1.50 -9.77 -5.53
N GLY A 15 -1.00 -10.68 -4.69
CA GLY A 15 -1.43 -10.74 -3.29
C GLY A 15 -0.78 -11.88 -2.53
N ARG A 16 -0.91 -11.81 -1.21
CA ARG A 16 -0.51 -12.87 -0.26
C ARG A 16 -1.72 -13.35 0.53
N GLY A 17 -1.62 -14.57 1.07
CA GLY A 17 -2.69 -15.18 1.86
C GLY A 17 -3.99 -15.31 1.06
N LYS A 18 -5.12 -14.93 1.66
CA LYS A 18 -6.46 -15.10 1.06
C LYS A 18 -6.82 -14.07 -0.01
N ARG A 19 -5.95 -13.10 -0.32
CA ARG A 19 -6.24 -12.02 -1.27
C ARG A 19 -6.52 -12.51 -2.69
N TYR A 20 -6.01 -13.67 -3.09
CA TYR A 20 -6.30 -14.24 -4.40
C TYR A 20 -7.74 -14.79 -4.51
N LEU A 21 -8.49 -14.90 -3.42
CA LEU A 21 -9.84 -15.47 -3.47
C LEU A 21 -10.82 -14.47 -4.14
N PRO A 22 -11.62 -14.91 -5.12
CA PRO A 22 -12.59 -14.02 -5.79
C PRO A 22 -13.60 -13.42 -4.81
N GLY A 23 -13.88 -14.11 -3.70
CA GLY A 23 -14.69 -13.61 -2.59
C GLY A 23 -14.18 -12.32 -1.94
N GLU A 24 -12.87 -12.05 -1.98
CA GLU A 24 -12.29 -10.78 -1.51
C GLU A 24 -12.49 -9.63 -2.51
N HIS A 25 -12.62 -9.96 -3.80
CA HIS A 25 -12.79 -8.99 -4.88
C HIS A 25 -14.25 -8.77 -5.28
N LYS A 26 -15.22 -9.38 -4.60
CA LYS A 26 -16.66 -9.14 -4.82
C LYS A 26 -17.20 -7.91 -4.08
N LYS A 27 -16.36 -7.13 -3.39
CA LYS A 27 -16.76 -5.94 -2.61
C LYS A 27 -16.47 -4.65 -3.42
N GLY A 28 -17.29 -3.62 -3.25
CA GLY A 28 -17.10 -2.32 -3.93
C GLY A 28 -17.75 -2.18 -5.31
N ARG A 29 -17.32 -1.21 -6.12
CA ARG A 29 -17.92 -0.87 -7.43
C ARG A 29 -16.95 -0.98 -8.62
N SER A 30 -15.80 -1.64 -8.44
CA SER A 30 -14.83 -1.82 -9.53
C SER A 30 -15.38 -2.76 -10.61
N HIS A 31 -14.91 -2.62 -11.86
CA HIS A 31 -15.28 -3.53 -12.95
C HIS A 31 -15.03 -5.00 -12.61
N THR A 32 -13.90 -5.30 -11.95
CA THR A 32 -13.60 -6.64 -11.44
C THR A 32 -14.66 -7.11 -10.44
N SER A 33 -15.06 -6.28 -9.48
CA SER A 33 -16.09 -6.65 -8.50
C SER A 33 -17.46 -6.91 -9.15
N CYS A 34 -17.83 -6.11 -10.14
CA CYS A 34 -19.05 -6.31 -10.91
C CYS A 34 -18.98 -7.60 -11.74
N LYS A 35 -17.85 -7.89 -12.40
CA LYS A 35 -17.66 -9.12 -13.19
C LYS A 35 -17.68 -10.37 -12.30
N VAL A 36 -17.00 -10.35 -11.14
CA VAL A 36 -17.03 -11.46 -10.17
C VAL A 36 -18.45 -11.72 -9.66
N ARG A 37 -19.24 -10.68 -9.35
CA ARG A 37 -20.65 -10.85 -8.94
C ARG A 37 -21.51 -11.43 -10.05
N LYS A 38 -21.32 -10.95 -11.29
CA LYS A 38 -22.09 -11.41 -12.45
C LYS A 38 -21.82 -12.90 -12.75
N LEU A 39 -20.56 -13.32 -12.66
CA LEU A 39 -20.19 -14.72 -12.87
C LEU A 39 -20.61 -15.60 -11.68
N GLY A 40 -20.56 -15.07 -10.47
CA GLY A 40 -20.59 -15.87 -9.24
C GLY A 40 -19.18 -16.29 -8.83
N VAL A 41 -18.90 -16.27 -7.52
CA VAL A 41 -17.55 -16.52 -6.98
C VAL A 41 -17.01 -17.90 -7.39
N ASP A 42 -17.88 -18.91 -7.39
CA ASP A 42 -17.53 -20.30 -7.67
C ASP A 42 -17.21 -20.54 -9.17
N ASN A 43 -17.69 -19.66 -10.05
CA ASN A 43 -17.43 -19.71 -11.49
C ASN A 43 -16.18 -18.94 -11.90
N VAL A 44 -15.47 -18.30 -10.95
CA VAL A 44 -14.21 -17.62 -11.22
C VAL A 44 -13.05 -18.57 -10.95
N LYS A 45 -12.36 -18.98 -12.02
CA LYS A 45 -11.17 -19.81 -11.94
C LYS A 45 -9.96 -18.95 -11.58
N VAL A 46 -9.21 -19.35 -10.55
CA VAL A 46 -7.97 -18.68 -10.15
C VAL A 46 -6.77 -19.45 -10.67
N HIS A 47 -5.94 -18.80 -11.48
CA HIS A 47 -4.68 -19.35 -11.96
C HIS A 47 -3.50 -18.53 -11.46
N PHE A 48 -2.50 -19.22 -10.90
CA PHE A 48 -1.28 -18.63 -10.37
C PHE A 48 -0.18 -18.73 -11.43
N LEU A 49 0.15 -17.59 -12.04
CA LEU A 49 1.22 -17.50 -13.06
C LEU A 49 2.61 -17.62 -12.42
N HIS A 50 2.78 -17.08 -11.21
CA HIS A 50 4.00 -17.16 -10.42
C HIS A 50 3.64 -17.38 -8.94
N LYS A 51 4.47 -18.15 -8.23
CA LYS A 51 4.34 -18.45 -6.79
C LYS A 51 5.70 -18.29 -6.11
N ASP A 52 5.68 -18.00 -4.80
CA ASP A 52 6.88 -17.89 -3.95
C ASP A 52 7.93 -16.89 -4.45
N ILE A 53 7.46 -15.79 -5.05
CA ILE A 53 8.28 -14.68 -5.55
C ILE A 53 8.28 -13.49 -4.60
N SER A 54 9.30 -12.64 -4.74
CA SER A 54 9.39 -11.36 -4.05
C SER A 54 8.25 -10.41 -4.42
N GLU A 55 8.05 -9.35 -3.61
CA GLU A 55 7.01 -8.36 -3.92
C GLU A 55 7.39 -7.56 -5.18
N GLU A 56 8.68 -7.29 -5.37
CA GLU A 56 9.24 -6.61 -6.53
C GLU A 56 8.97 -7.40 -7.81
N GLU A 57 9.22 -8.71 -7.79
CA GLU A 57 8.89 -9.60 -8.90
C GLU A 57 7.38 -9.68 -9.13
N ALA A 58 6.58 -9.73 -8.06
CA ALA A 58 5.12 -9.77 -8.20
C ALA A 58 4.58 -8.49 -8.85
N ILE A 59 5.14 -7.32 -8.51
CA ILE A 59 4.82 -6.04 -9.15
C ILE A 59 5.26 -6.04 -10.61
N HIS A 60 6.47 -6.53 -10.90
CA HIS A 60 7.00 -6.62 -12.25
C HIS A 60 6.10 -7.49 -13.14
N TRP A 61 5.79 -8.70 -12.70
CA TRP A 61 4.94 -9.63 -13.45
C TRP A 61 3.49 -9.14 -13.57
N GLU A 62 2.96 -8.49 -12.53
CA GLU A 62 1.64 -7.85 -12.62
C GLU A 62 1.58 -6.82 -13.76
N LYS A 63 2.57 -5.92 -13.84
CA LYS A 63 2.67 -4.96 -14.94
C LYS A 63 2.81 -5.63 -16.29
N TYR A 64 3.71 -6.62 -16.38
CA TYR A 64 3.97 -7.37 -17.61
C TYR A 64 2.69 -8.02 -18.15
N TRP A 65 1.94 -8.75 -17.32
CA TRP A 65 0.74 -9.45 -17.75
C TRP A 65 -0.43 -8.53 -18.06
N ILE A 66 -0.56 -7.39 -17.37
CA ILE A 66 -1.57 -6.37 -17.71
C ILE A 66 -1.27 -5.75 -19.06
N GLN A 67 -0.01 -5.43 -19.33
CA GLN A 67 0.43 -4.88 -20.61
C GLN A 67 0.28 -5.91 -21.75
N TYR A 68 0.64 -7.17 -21.51
CA TYR A 68 0.61 -8.24 -22.51
C TYR A 68 -0.83 -8.63 -22.92
N LEU A 69 -1.75 -8.77 -21.96
CA LEU A 69 -3.15 -9.14 -22.23
C LEU A 69 -4.05 -7.94 -22.60
N GLY A 70 -3.63 -6.74 -22.23
CA GLY A 70 -4.34 -5.51 -22.49
C GLY A 70 -5.60 -5.29 -21.64
N ARG A 71 -5.98 -4.02 -21.50
CA ARG A 71 -7.11 -3.57 -20.68
C ARG A 71 -8.32 -3.20 -21.53
N LYS A 72 -9.50 -3.43 -20.96
CA LYS A 72 -10.77 -3.14 -21.61
C LYS A 72 -11.06 -1.65 -21.74
N ASP A 73 -10.66 -0.86 -20.74
CA ASP A 73 -11.02 0.56 -20.66
C ASP A 73 -10.21 1.44 -21.62
N ASN A 74 -8.97 1.08 -21.95
CA ASN A 74 -8.17 1.73 -22.98
C ASN A 74 -8.24 1.03 -24.36
N GLY A 75 -9.09 0.00 -24.51
CA GLY A 75 -9.28 -0.72 -25.76
C GLY A 75 -8.11 -1.62 -26.19
N THR A 76 -7.14 -1.89 -25.32
CA THR A 76 -5.97 -2.73 -25.67
C THR A 76 -6.18 -4.22 -25.41
N GLY A 77 -7.24 -4.59 -24.69
CA GLY A 77 -7.56 -5.98 -24.42
C GLY A 77 -8.80 -6.17 -23.56
N GLN A 78 -8.82 -7.24 -22.77
CA GLN A 78 -10.04 -7.73 -22.12
C GLN A 78 -10.01 -7.64 -20.58
N LEU A 79 -8.87 -7.25 -20.00
CA LEU A 79 -8.74 -7.17 -18.55
C LEU A 79 -9.62 -6.05 -17.97
N THR A 80 -10.17 -6.32 -16.78
CA THR A 80 -11.00 -5.40 -15.98
C THR A 80 -10.18 -4.53 -15.03
N ASN A 81 -8.85 -4.66 -15.07
CA ASN A 81 -7.90 -3.79 -14.38
C ASN A 81 -8.11 -2.33 -14.80
N HIS A 82 -7.97 -1.41 -13.85
CA HIS A 82 -8.12 0.05 -14.06
C HIS A 82 -6.77 0.79 -14.09
N THR A 83 -5.68 0.07 -13.89
CA THR A 83 -4.32 0.61 -13.77
C THR A 83 -3.38 -0.30 -14.55
N ASP A 84 -2.21 0.22 -14.93
CA ASP A 84 -1.19 -0.54 -15.67
C ASP A 84 -0.37 -1.49 -14.75
N GLY A 85 -0.79 -1.64 -13.49
CA GLY A 85 -0.10 -2.45 -12.49
C GLY A 85 0.96 -1.69 -11.70
N GLY A 86 1.31 -2.20 -10.53
CA GLY A 86 2.22 -1.54 -9.58
C GLY A 86 1.60 -0.43 -8.73
N GLU A 87 0.32 -0.12 -8.93
CA GLU A 87 -0.47 0.67 -7.99
C GLU A 87 -1.06 -0.24 -6.90
N GLY A 88 -1.14 0.24 -5.66
CA GLY A 88 -1.65 -0.56 -4.54
C GLY A 88 -0.61 -1.52 -3.96
N VAL A 89 0.34 -0.97 -3.19
CA VAL A 89 1.18 -1.77 -2.28
C VAL A 89 0.28 -2.18 -1.11
N SER A 90 -0.06 -3.45 -1.06
CA SER A 90 -0.98 -3.96 -0.06
C SER A 90 -0.20 -4.68 1.02
N GLY A 91 0.06 -3.98 2.12
CA GLY A 91 0.57 -4.56 3.37
C GLY A 91 2.00 -4.18 3.74
N SER A 92 2.74 -3.47 2.90
CA SER A 92 4.01 -2.84 3.26
C SER A 92 4.01 -1.42 2.76
N HIS A 93 4.59 -0.48 3.51
CA HIS A 93 4.78 0.88 3.01
C HIS A 93 5.41 0.83 1.62
N PRO A 94 4.99 1.68 0.66
CA PRO A 94 5.71 1.76 -0.60
C PRO A 94 7.20 1.87 -0.29
N ILE A 95 8.02 1.04 -0.92
CA ILE A 95 9.47 1.26 -0.92
C ILE A 95 9.66 2.52 -1.76
N PHE A 96 9.43 3.67 -1.13
CA PHE A 96 9.65 4.96 -1.72
C PHE A 96 11.14 5.03 -2.02
N SER A 97 11.48 5.35 -3.28
CA SER A 97 12.86 5.64 -3.64
C SER A 97 13.43 6.68 -2.67
N ASN A 98 14.75 6.65 -2.44
CA ASN A 98 15.39 7.64 -1.58
C ASN A 98 15.08 9.08 -2.05
N GLU A 99 14.92 9.26 -3.36
CA GLU A 99 14.48 10.50 -3.98
C GLU A 99 13.06 10.88 -3.58
N HIS A 100 12.10 9.96 -3.65
CA HIS A 100 10.73 10.22 -3.24
C HIS A 100 10.63 10.60 -1.76
N LYS A 101 11.35 9.88 -0.89
CA LYS A 101 11.46 10.23 0.55
C LYS A 101 12.02 11.63 0.75
N ARG A 102 13.05 12.01 -0.03
CA ARG A 102 13.66 13.34 0.00
C ARG A 102 12.69 14.43 -0.46
N ASN A 103 11.89 14.17 -1.49
CA ASN A 103 10.92 15.13 -2.02
C ASN A 103 9.79 15.40 -1.01
N ILE A 104 9.25 14.35 -0.38
CA ILE A 104 8.30 14.52 0.73
C ILE A 104 8.94 15.32 1.87
N SER A 105 10.16 14.96 2.28
CA SER A 105 10.87 15.67 3.35
C SER A 105 11.06 17.16 3.01
N LYS A 106 11.38 17.50 1.76
CA LYS A 106 11.51 18.89 1.32
C LYS A 106 10.17 19.62 1.37
N ALA A 107 9.12 19.02 0.83
CA ALA A 107 7.78 19.61 0.78
C ALA A 107 7.19 19.89 2.17
N MET A 108 7.49 19.02 3.15
CA MET A 108 6.99 19.17 4.52
C MET A 108 7.86 20.10 5.38
N LYS A 109 9.12 20.32 5.01
CA LYS A 109 10.04 21.17 5.78
C LYS A 109 9.60 22.64 5.69
N GLY A 110 9.37 23.26 6.85
CA GLY A 110 8.99 24.67 6.94
C GLY A 110 7.50 24.95 6.76
N ARG A 111 6.67 23.92 6.57
CA ARG A 111 5.21 24.07 6.50
C ARG A 111 4.67 24.68 7.81
N LYS A 112 4.08 25.87 7.72
CA LYS A 112 3.47 26.57 8.87
C LYS A 112 2.01 26.15 9.02
N PHE A 113 1.61 25.82 10.25
CA PHE A 113 0.20 25.59 10.57
C PHE A 113 -0.51 26.93 10.84
N SER A 114 -1.78 27.04 10.45
CA SER A 114 -2.62 28.20 10.75
C SER A 114 -2.84 28.36 12.26
N ALA A 115 -3.22 29.56 12.70
CA ALA A 115 -3.54 29.82 14.10
C ALA A 115 -4.70 28.94 14.60
N GLU A 116 -5.74 28.78 13.77
CA GLU A 116 -6.88 27.91 14.03
C GLU A 116 -6.45 26.44 14.22
N HIS A 117 -5.59 25.92 13.33
CA HIS A 117 -5.09 24.55 13.46
C HIS A 117 -4.33 24.32 14.77
N ARG A 118 -3.53 25.31 15.20
CA ARG A 118 -2.81 25.25 16.48
C ARG A 118 -3.77 25.28 17.67
N LYS A 119 -4.83 26.10 17.59
CA LYS A 119 -5.87 26.19 18.62
C LYS A 119 -6.59 24.85 18.78
N ASN A 120 -7.06 24.27 17.67
CA ASN A 120 -7.76 22.98 17.67
C ASN A 120 -6.89 21.86 18.24
N LEU A 121 -5.60 21.84 17.89
CA LEU A 121 -4.66 20.86 18.43
C LEU A 121 -4.47 21.01 19.95
N SER A 122 -4.35 22.26 20.43
CA SER A 122 -4.24 22.57 21.86
C SER A 122 -5.48 22.12 22.63
N GLU A 123 -6.67 22.48 22.16
CA GLU A 123 -7.95 22.09 22.75
C GLU A 123 -8.11 20.56 22.79
N SER A 124 -7.73 19.88 21.71
CA SER A 124 -7.83 18.42 21.64
C SER A 124 -6.96 17.68 22.67
N HIS A 125 -5.89 18.32 23.15
CA HIS A 125 -4.97 17.77 24.15
C HIS A 125 -5.24 18.27 25.56
N LYS A 126 -6.00 19.36 25.72
CA LYS A 126 -6.35 19.94 27.02
C LYS A 126 -7.15 18.92 27.85
N GLY A 127 -6.73 18.69 29.09
CA GLY A 127 -7.41 17.79 30.02
C GLY A 127 -7.16 16.28 29.82
N LYS A 128 -6.44 15.86 28.78
CA LYS A 128 -6.11 14.43 28.59
C LYS A 128 -5.02 14.00 29.56
N LYS A 129 -5.36 13.14 30.54
CA LYS A 129 -4.39 12.54 31.47
C LYS A 129 -3.42 11.64 30.71
N ARG A 130 -2.12 11.90 30.81
CA ARG A 130 -1.05 11.04 30.29
C ARG A 130 -0.36 10.34 31.46
N LYS A 131 0.09 9.10 31.25
CA LYS A 131 0.96 8.43 32.20
C LYS A 131 2.24 9.26 32.39
N PRO A 132 2.78 9.34 33.62
CA PRO A 132 4.09 9.94 33.84
C PRO A 132 5.14 9.30 32.93
N PHE A 133 6.08 10.10 32.43
CA PHE A 133 7.23 9.57 31.70
C PHE A 133 8.06 8.65 32.60
N SER A 134 8.63 7.59 32.02
CA SER A 134 9.63 6.77 32.71
C SER A 134 10.89 7.58 33.02
N ASP A 135 11.65 7.16 34.03
CA ASP A 135 12.88 7.86 34.42
C ASP A 135 13.93 7.82 33.32
N GLU A 136 14.02 6.73 32.56
CA GLU A 136 14.83 6.64 31.33
C GLU A 136 14.42 7.72 30.31
N THR A 137 13.11 7.94 30.10
CA THR A 137 12.62 8.97 29.18
C THR A 137 12.95 10.37 29.70
N LYS A 138 12.84 10.61 31.02
CA LYS A 138 13.21 11.88 31.64
C LYS A 138 14.71 12.16 31.51
N GLN A 139 15.56 11.16 31.71
CA GLN A 139 17.00 11.27 31.52
C GLN A 139 17.34 11.60 30.06
N ARG A 140 16.71 10.93 29.08
CA ARG A 140 16.91 11.23 27.66
C ARG A 140 16.45 12.64 27.26
N MET A 141 15.41 13.18 27.90
CA MET A 141 14.96 14.56 27.67
C MET A 141 15.89 15.61 28.30
N ARG A 142 16.55 15.27 29.42
CA ARG A 142 17.52 16.14 30.11
C ARG A 142 18.90 16.11 29.46
N GLY A 143 19.28 14.99 28.86
CA GLY A 143 20.60 14.81 28.25
C GLY A 143 20.77 15.53 26.90
N PRO A 144 22.02 15.69 26.43
CA PRO A 144 22.29 16.19 25.10
C PRO A 144 21.66 15.26 24.06
N ARG A 145 21.01 15.84 23.05
CA ARG A 145 20.46 15.05 21.93
C ARG A 145 21.62 14.35 21.21
N PRO A 146 21.67 13.01 21.16
CA PRO A 146 22.75 12.32 20.48
C PRO A 146 22.75 12.70 19.00
N SER A 147 23.94 12.89 18.43
CA SER A 147 24.09 13.12 17.00
C SER A 147 23.55 11.92 16.21
N LEU A 148 23.03 12.17 14.99
CA LEU A 148 22.43 11.13 14.13
C LEU A 148 23.36 9.93 13.87
N LEU A 149 24.67 10.10 14.04
CA LEU A 149 25.69 9.07 13.86
C LEU A 149 25.78 8.07 15.04
N GLY A 150 25.31 8.44 16.24
CA GLY A 150 25.38 7.61 17.44
C GLY A 150 24.10 6.83 17.78
N ASN A 151 23.02 7.01 17.02
CA ASN A 151 21.75 6.36 17.32
C ASN A 151 21.71 4.92 16.78
N GLN A 152 22.09 3.95 17.61
CA GLN A 152 22.09 2.52 17.25
C GLN A 152 20.70 1.99 16.82
N ASN A 153 19.61 2.68 17.21
CA ASN A 153 18.25 2.32 16.76
C ASN A 153 17.94 2.73 15.31
N ALA A 154 18.72 3.64 14.71
CA ALA A 154 18.54 4.02 13.30
C ALA A 154 19.01 2.92 12.34
N ARG A 155 19.90 2.00 12.78
CA ARG A 155 20.41 0.89 11.96
C ARG A 155 19.50 -0.35 11.96
N LYS A 156 18.54 -0.45 12.88
CA LYS A 156 17.63 -1.62 12.98
C LYS A 156 16.50 -1.65 11.94
N TYR A 157 16.30 -0.59 11.16
CA TYR A 157 15.27 -0.51 10.13
C TYR A 157 15.83 -0.40 8.70
N LYS A 158 16.99 -1.00 8.43
CA LYS A 158 17.40 -1.36 7.07
C LYS A 158 17.04 -2.83 6.84
N ARG A 159 15.88 -3.06 6.24
CA ARG A 159 15.56 -4.23 5.41
C ARG A 159 14.96 -3.70 4.13
#